data_AF-A0A640RYW2-F1
#
_entry.id   AF-A0A640RYW2-F1
#
_cell.length_a   1.000
_cell.length_b   1.000
_cell.length_c   1.000
_cell.angle_alpha   90.00
_cell.angle_beta   90.00
_cell.angle_gamma   90.00
#
_symmetry.space_group_name_H-M   'P 1'
#
loop_
_entity.id
_entity.type
_entity.pdbx_description
1 polymer ?
#
loop_
_entity_poly.entity_id
_entity_poly.type
_entity_poly.pdbx_seq_one_letter_code
_entity_poly.pdbx_strand_id
1 'polypeptide(L)'
;MVFIAAGSFLYTGTFGLTPVGFAGHLLIIVASFAVTSLFAAKLIGVLGGPERTVALGIVATVVGTGLFLVAGRGPWPTTGSLALFCVGFAALYPIVFGRSMGRYPELQGAAASLTMSGRALLVALFTGVAGRLLTGNSSVTAGVMAVAVALAALLALVKTGPDRARTAAEGTPAEAAAEAD
;
A
#
# COMPACT_ATOMS: atom_id res chain seq x y z
N MET A 1 -8.29 -2.65 -2.69
CA MET A 1 -9.74 -2.81 -2.41
C MET A 1 -10.60 -2.27 -3.55
N VAL A 2 -10.33 -1.08 -4.08
CA VAL A 2 -11.00 -0.55 -5.30
C VAL A 2 -10.96 -1.56 -6.46
N PHE A 3 -9.78 -2.17 -6.70
CA PHE A 3 -9.65 -3.23 -7.69
C PHE A 3 -10.50 -4.48 -7.40
N ILE A 4 -10.71 -4.86 -6.14
CA ILE A 4 -11.54 -6.05 -5.83
C ILE A 4 -13.00 -5.78 -6.20
N ALA A 5 -13.47 -4.55 -5.94
CA ALA A 5 -14.82 -4.14 -6.25
C ALA A 5 -15.07 -3.91 -7.76
N ALA A 6 -14.11 -3.34 -8.49
CA ALA A 6 -14.24 -3.09 -9.93
C ALA A 6 -13.66 -4.24 -10.80
N GLY A 7 -12.87 -5.14 -10.22
CA GLY A 7 -12.10 -6.16 -10.92
C GLY A 7 -12.96 -7.32 -11.42
N SER A 8 -14.07 -7.61 -10.75
CA SER A 8 -15.05 -8.59 -11.24
C SER A 8 -15.60 -8.14 -12.60
N PHE A 9 -16.05 -6.90 -12.71
CA PHE A 9 -16.54 -6.32 -13.97
C PHE A 9 -15.46 -6.25 -15.05
N LEU A 10 -14.22 -5.97 -14.67
CA LEU A 10 -13.10 -5.95 -15.62
C LEU A 10 -12.80 -7.35 -16.18
N TYR A 11 -12.73 -8.37 -15.32
CA TYR A 11 -12.36 -9.72 -15.73
C TYR A 11 -13.50 -10.44 -16.44
N THR A 12 -14.74 -10.32 -15.95
CA THR A 12 -15.89 -10.98 -16.56
C THR A 12 -16.43 -10.22 -17.76
N GLY A 13 -16.42 -8.88 -17.71
CA GLY A 13 -16.93 -8.02 -18.77
C GLY A 13 -15.94 -7.79 -19.91
N THR A 14 -14.69 -7.44 -19.61
CA THR A 14 -13.70 -7.07 -20.64
C THR A 14 -12.83 -8.25 -21.08
N PHE A 15 -12.42 -9.14 -20.16
CA PHE A 15 -11.59 -10.31 -20.49
C PHE A 15 -12.40 -11.58 -20.79
N GLY A 16 -13.73 -11.53 -20.65
CA GLY A 16 -14.63 -12.66 -20.95
C GLY A 16 -14.42 -13.89 -20.05
N LEU A 17 -13.80 -13.72 -18.88
CA LEU A 17 -13.58 -14.83 -17.95
C LEU A 17 -14.86 -15.21 -17.21
N THR A 18 -14.98 -16.49 -16.90
CA THR A 18 -16.04 -16.95 -15.98
C THR A 18 -15.80 -16.39 -14.57
N PRO A 19 -16.85 -16.26 -13.75
CA PRO A 19 -16.70 -15.86 -12.34
C PRO A 19 -15.70 -16.73 -11.56
N VAL A 20 -15.64 -18.04 -11.88
CA VAL A 20 -14.68 -18.99 -11.28
C VAL A 20 -13.25 -18.66 -11.70
N GLY A 21 -13.02 -18.33 -12.99
CA GLY A 21 -11.72 -17.88 -13.47
C GLY A 21 -11.26 -16.60 -12.77
N PHE A 22 -12.15 -15.61 -12.63
CA PHE A 22 -11.86 -14.41 -11.84
C PHE A 22 -11.52 -14.72 -10.38
N ALA A 23 -12.26 -15.63 -9.73
CA ALA A 23 -11.99 -16.02 -8.35
C ALA A 23 -10.58 -16.60 -8.18
N GLY A 24 -10.09 -17.38 -9.16
CA GLY A 24 -8.71 -17.89 -9.18
C GLY A 24 -7.67 -16.77 -9.25
N HIS A 25 -7.86 -15.79 -10.13
CA HIS A 25 -6.97 -14.62 -10.23
C HIS A 25 -7.00 -13.76 -8.94
N LEU A 26 -8.20 -13.54 -8.38
CA LEU A 26 -8.36 -12.83 -7.11
C LEU A 26 -7.66 -13.57 -5.96
N LEU A 27 -7.76 -14.90 -5.92
CA LEU A 27 -7.07 -15.72 -4.93
C LEU A 27 -5.56 -15.53 -4.99
N ILE A 28 -4.96 -15.50 -6.18
CA ILE A 28 -3.51 -15.26 -6.35
C ILE A 28 -3.12 -13.89 -5.77
N ILE A 29 -3.90 -12.85 -6.07
CA ILE A 29 -3.64 -11.49 -5.57
C ILE A 29 -3.73 -11.44 -4.05
N VAL A 30 -4.80 -12.00 -3.48
CA VAL A 30 -5.03 -12.02 -2.02
C VAL A 30 -3.99 -12.88 -1.32
N ALA A 31 -3.64 -14.04 -1.86
CA ALA A 31 -2.60 -14.91 -1.31
C ALA A 31 -1.24 -14.22 -1.30
N SER A 32 -0.88 -13.51 -2.37
CA SER A 32 0.37 -12.73 -2.45
C SER A 32 0.45 -11.67 -1.35
N PHE A 33 -0.66 -10.98 -1.07
CA PHE A 33 -0.76 -10.05 0.05
C PHE A 33 -0.62 -10.77 1.40
N ALA A 34 -1.40 -11.83 1.62
CA ALA A 34 -1.46 -12.52 2.91
C ALA A 34 -0.13 -13.17 3.29
N VAL A 35 0.51 -13.87 2.34
CA VAL A 35 1.82 -14.51 2.54
C VAL A 35 2.87 -13.45 2.87
N THR A 36 2.94 -12.37 2.10
CA THR A 36 3.90 -11.29 2.36
C THR A 36 3.67 -10.65 3.73
N SER A 37 2.40 -10.42 4.09
CA SER A 37 2.04 -9.84 5.40
C SER A 37 2.41 -10.79 6.55
N LEU A 38 2.24 -12.10 6.39
CA LEU A 38 2.61 -13.10 7.39
C LEU A 38 4.12 -13.12 7.64
N PHE A 39 4.91 -12.94 6.58
CA PHE A 39 6.37 -12.92 6.66
C PHE A 39 6.97 -11.52 6.81
N ALA A 40 6.16 -10.47 6.98
CA ALA A 40 6.63 -9.08 7.00
C ALA A 40 7.75 -8.84 8.02
N ALA A 41 7.65 -9.41 9.23
CA ALA A 41 8.68 -9.29 10.27
C ALA A 41 10.03 -9.89 9.83
N LYS A 42 10.02 -11.05 9.15
CA LYS A 42 11.22 -11.66 8.58
C LYS A 42 11.74 -10.86 7.39
N LEU A 43 10.84 -10.35 6.55
CA LEU A 43 11.17 -9.53 5.39
C LEU A 43 11.94 -8.27 5.82
N ILE A 44 11.53 -7.62 6.92
CA ILE A 44 12.21 -6.44 7.48
C ILE A 44 13.66 -6.76 7.85
N GLY A 45 13.89 -7.93 8.46
CA GLY A 45 15.23 -8.39 8.81
C GLY A 45 16.10 -8.66 7.58
N VAL A 46 15.54 -9.31 6.56
CA VAL A 46 16.26 -9.67 5.32
C VAL A 46 16.56 -8.43 4.46
N LEU A 47 15.66 -7.45 4.40
CA LEU A 47 15.79 -6.25 3.57
C LEU A 47 16.68 -5.16 4.20
N GLY A 48 17.30 -5.45 5.34
CA GLY A 48 18.25 -4.55 5.99
C GLY A 48 17.58 -3.41 6.76
N GLY A 49 16.40 -3.66 7.34
CA GLY A 49 15.75 -2.77 8.29
C GLY A 49 14.45 -2.14 7.81
N PRO A 50 13.73 -1.48 8.73
CA PRO A 50 12.37 -0.97 8.47
C PRO A 50 12.34 0.16 7.43
N GLU A 51 13.36 1.00 7.36
CA GLU A 51 13.39 2.13 6.42
C GLU A 51 13.59 1.68 4.97
N ARG A 52 14.53 0.76 4.73
CA ARG A 52 14.74 0.14 3.42
C ARG A 52 13.53 -0.66 2.97
N THR A 53 12.88 -1.38 3.89
CA THR A 53 11.66 -2.14 3.60
C THR A 53 10.52 -1.21 3.15
N VAL A 54 10.35 -0.06 3.80
CA VAL A 54 9.37 0.95 3.37
C VAL A 54 9.71 1.51 1.99
N ALA A 55 10.96 1.89 1.75
CA ALA A 55 11.38 2.43 0.46
C ALA A 55 11.17 1.42 -0.68
N LEU A 56 11.60 0.16 -0.49
CA LEU A 56 11.40 -0.92 -1.46
C LEU A 56 9.92 -1.26 -1.66
N GLY A 57 9.11 -1.23 -0.58
CA GLY A 57 7.67 -1.41 -0.66
C GLY A 57 6.98 -0.31 -1.48
N ILE A 58 7.41 0.95 -1.33
CA ILE A 58 6.93 2.07 -2.13
C ILE A 58 7.33 1.88 -3.60
N VAL A 59 8.59 1.51 -3.88
CA VAL A 59 9.04 1.24 -5.25
C VAL A 59 8.22 0.11 -5.88
N ALA A 60 8.02 -1.00 -5.16
CA ALA A 60 7.24 -2.14 -5.64
C ALA A 60 5.78 -1.79 -5.91
N THR A 61 5.14 -0.95 -5.07
CA THR A 61 3.77 -0.48 -5.31
C THR A 61 3.67 0.45 -6.52
N VAL A 62 4.62 1.37 -6.69
CA VAL A 62 4.69 2.27 -7.85
C VAL A 62 4.93 1.48 -9.13
N VAL A 63 5.90 0.56 -9.14
CA VAL A 63 6.21 -0.31 -10.29
C VAL A 63 5.02 -1.21 -10.62
N GLY A 64 4.40 -1.85 -9.64
CA GLY A 64 3.22 -2.68 -9.86
C GLY A 64 2.05 -1.90 -10.47
N THR A 65 1.85 -0.65 -10.06
CA THR A 65 0.82 0.22 -10.63
C THR A 65 1.17 0.69 -12.04
N GLY A 66 2.43 1.05 -12.28
CA GLY A 66 2.92 1.42 -13.61
C GLY A 66 2.83 0.28 -14.61
N LEU A 67 3.18 -0.95 -14.20
CA LEU A 67 3.00 -2.15 -15.01
C LEU A 67 1.53 -2.39 -15.33
N PHE A 68 0.64 -2.19 -14.35
CA PHE A 68 -0.80 -2.32 -14.59
C PHE A 68 -1.31 -1.30 -15.63
N LEU A 69 -0.82 -0.06 -15.60
CA LEU A 69 -1.16 0.97 -16.60
C LEU A 69 -0.70 0.61 -18.02
N VAL A 70 0.53 0.13 -18.17
CA VAL A 70 1.15 -0.05 -19.50
C VAL A 70 0.82 -1.43 -20.11
N ALA A 71 0.81 -2.46 -19.27
CA ALA A 71 0.70 -3.86 -19.69
C ALA A 71 -0.59 -4.55 -19.23
N GLY A 72 -1.55 -3.84 -18.61
CA GLY A 72 -2.85 -4.36 -18.16
C GLY A 72 -3.82 -4.79 -19.28
N ARG A 73 -3.32 -5.30 -20.42
CA ARG A 73 -4.08 -5.74 -21.58
C ARG A 73 -4.31 -7.26 -21.57
N GLY A 74 -4.78 -7.78 -20.43
CA GLY A 74 -5.13 -9.19 -20.26
C GLY A 74 -5.13 -9.65 -18.80
N PRO A 75 -5.68 -10.83 -18.50
CA PRO A 75 -5.90 -11.30 -17.13
C PRO A 75 -4.60 -11.63 -16.38
N TRP A 76 -3.65 -12.31 -17.02
CA TRP A 76 -2.36 -12.64 -16.42
C TRP A 76 -1.46 -11.43 -16.12
N PRO A 77 -1.20 -10.49 -17.07
CA PRO A 77 -0.38 -9.33 -16.77
C PRO A 77 -1.05 -8.40 -15.75
N THR A 78 -2.38 -8.30 -15.75
CA THR A 78 -3.12 -7.59 -14.71
C THR A 78 -2.89 -8.24 -13.34
N THR A 79 -3.08 -9.56 -13.24
CA THR A 79 -2.89 -10.30 -11.99
C THR A 79 -1.47 -10.17 -11.46
N GLY A 80 -0.46 -10.31 -12.30
CA GLY A 80 0.95 -10.17 -11.90
C GLY A 80 1.28 -8.76 -11.39
N SER A 81 0.80 -7.73 -12.09
CA SER A 81 1.02 -6.32 -11.70
C SER A 81 0.37 -6.00 -10.35
N LEU A 82 -0.84 -6.50 -10.14
CA LEU A 82 -1.56 -6.36 -8.87
C LEU A 82 -0.98 -7.20 -7.74
N ALA A 83 -0.49 -8.39 -8.02
CA ALA A 83 0.23 -9.21 -7.04
C ALA A 83 1.50 -8.48 -6.56
N LEU A 84 2.28 -7.92 -7.48
CA LEU A 84 3.47 -7.12 -7.14
C LEU A 84 3.10 -5.89 -6.30
N PHE A 85 2.05 -5.17 -6.69
CA PHE A 85 1.51 -4.07 -5.90
C PHE A 85 1.14 -4.52 -4.48
N CYS A 86 0.43 -5.65 -4.36
CA CYS A 86 0.02 -6.22 -3.08
C CYS A 86 1.21 -6.63 -2.20
N VAL A 87 2.26 -7.23 -2.77
CA VAL A 87 3.50 -7.57 -2.06
C VAL A 87 4.16 -6.31 -1.51
N GLY A 88 4.36 -5.29 -2.34
CA GLY A 88 4.95 -4.02 -1.92
C GLY A 88 4.16 -3.37 -0.78
N PHE A 89 2.83 -3.33 -0.92
CA PHE A 89 1.95 -2.74 0.09
C PHE A 89 1.94 -3.54 1.40
N ALA A 90 1.93 -4.87 1.32
CA ALA A 90 1.99 -5.75 2.49
C ALA A 90 3.28 -5.60 3.28
N ALA A 91 4.41 -5.37 2.61
CA ALA A 91 5.70 -5.19 3.25
C ALA A 91 5.80 -3.85 4.02
N LEU A 92 5.30 -2.75 3.45
CA LEU A 92 5.42 -1.42 4.08
C LEU A 92 4.32 -1.14 5.12
N TYR A 93 3.12 -1.71 4.94
CA TYR A 93 1.94 -1.35 5.73
C TYR A 93 2.13 -1.52 7.26
N PRO A 94 2.65 -2.65 7.77
CA PRO A 94 2.84 -2.85 9.21
C PRO A 94 3.79 -1.83 9.83
N ILE A 95 4.82 -1.42 9.10
CA ILE A 95 5.85 -0.48 9.57
C ILE A 95 5.24 0.93 9.70
N VAL A 96 4.54 1.38 8.67
CA VAL A 96 3.89 2.71 8.65
C VAL A 96 2.77 2.77 9.69
N PHE A 97 1.97 1.71 9.79
CA PHE A 97 0.89 1.63 10.77
C PHE A 97 1.43 1.61 12.21
N GLY A 98 2.46 0.80 12.49
CA GLY A 98 3.11 0.76 13.79
C GLY A 98 3.70 2.10 14.20
N ARG A 99 4.40 2.79 13.28
CA ARG A 99 4.94 4.15 13.52
C ARG A 99 3.84 5.18 13.80
N SER A 100 2.69 5.05 13.13
CA SER A 100 1.56 5.97 13.33
C SER A 100 0.90 5.80 14.70
N MET A 101 0.76 4.56 15.17
CA MET A 101 0.22 4.26 16.50
C MET A 101 1.20 4.60 17.64
N GLY A 102 2.51 4.54 17.38
CA GLY A 102 3.53 4.92 18.35
C GLY A 102 3.60 6.42 18.65
N ARG A 103 2.95 7.28 17.86
CA ARG A 103 3.00 8.74 18.06
C ARG A 103 2.11 9.23 19.20
N TYR A 104 0.99 8.55 19.47
CA TYR A 104 0.04 8.88 20.54
C TYR A 104 -0.42 7.59 21.24
N PRO A 105 0.40 7.04 22.16
CA PRO A 105 0.13 5.76 22.81
C PRO A 105 -1.16 5.76 23.63
N GLU A 106 -1.56 6.88 24.25
CA GLU A 106 -2.83 7.01 24.97
C GLU A 106 -4.10 6.95 24.07
N LEU A 107 -3.96 7.18 22.76
CA LEU A 107 -5.09 7.23 21.82
C LEU A 107 -5.05 6.13 20.75
N GLN A 108 -4.30 5.03 20.97
CA GLN A 108 -4.13 3.96 19.98
C GLN A 108 -5.45 3.42 19.43
N GLY A 109 -6.45 3.20 20.29
CA GLY A 109 -7.77 2.73 19.87
C GLY A 109 -8.48 3.70 18.92
N ALA A 110 -8.51 4.99 19.28
CA ALA A 110 -9.12 6.03 18.46
C ALA A 110 -8.36 6.24 17.13
N ALA A 111 -7.02 6.24 17.18
CA ALA A 111 -6.16 6.38 16.00
C ALA A 111 -6.31 5.20 15.03
N ALA A 112 -6.38 3.96 15.54
CA ALA A 112 -6.63 2.77 14.75
C ALA A 112 -8.03 2.79 14.11
N SER A 113 -9.05 3.18 14.87
CA SER A 113 -10.42 3.32 14.37
C SER A 113 -10.53 4.36 13.25
N LEU A 114 -9.93 5.54 13.44
CA LEU A 114 -9.89 6.61 12.43
C LEU A 114 -9.16 6.15 11.15
N THR A 115 -8.04 5.43 11.31
CA THR A 115 -7.27 4.90 10.19
C THR A 115 -8.08 3.88 9.39
N MET A 116 -8.76 2.95 10.06
CA MET A 116 -9.60 1.95 9.39
C MET A 116 -10.83 2.57 8.72
N SER A 117 -11.50 3.50 9.41
CA SER A 117 -12.67 4.22 8.90
C SER A 117 -12.31 5.08 7.68
N GLY A 118 -11.18 5.81 7.75
CA GLY A 118 -10.67 6.60 6.63
C GLY A 118 -10.29 5.74 5.44
N ARG A 119 -9.69 4.57 5.67
CA ARG A 119 -9.42 3.58 4.62
C ARG A 119 -10.71 3.11 3.95
N ALA A 120 -11.73 2.77 4.74
CA ALA A 120 -13.03 2.36 4.21
C ALA A 120 -13.71 3.48 3.39
N LEU A 121 -13.66 4.73 3.88
CA LEU A 121 -14.21 5.88 3.18
C LEU A 121 -13.53 6.14 1.84
N LEU A 122 -12.19 6.16 1.81
CA LEU A 122 -11.43 6.33 0.57
C LEU A 122 -11.73 5.20 -0.42
N VAL A 123 -11.81 3.96 0.05
CA VAL A 123 -12.17 2.81 -0.79
C VAL A 123 -13.58 2.98 -1.35
N ALA A 124 -14.56 3.36 -0.54
CA ALA A 124 -15.94 3.59 -0.99
C ALA A 124 -16.00 4.70 -2.03
N LEU A 125 -15.30 5.81 -1.79
CA LEU A 125 -15.25 6.96 -2.71
C LEU A 125 -14.62 6.56 -4.05
N PHE A 126 -13.42 5.96 -4.03
CA PHE A 126 -12.75 5.53 -5.26
C PHE A 126 -13.50 4.41 -5.98
N THR A 127 -14.16 3.51 -5.26
CA THR A 127 -15.00 2.47 -5.87
C THR A 127 -16.23 3.08 -6.52
N GLY A 128 -16.87 4.05 -5.88
CA GLY A 128 -18.00 4.78 -6.45
C GLY A 128 -17.61 5.58 -7.69
N VAL A 129 -16.47 6.27 -7.66
CA VAL A 129 -15.92 6.99 -8.81
C VAL A 129 -15.56 6.02 -9.94
N ALA A 130 -14.84 4.93 -9.64
CA ALA A 130 -14.49 3.91 -10.64
C ALA A 130 -15.74 3.24 -11.24
N GLY A 131 -16.76 2.97 -10.42
CA GLY A 131 -18.03 2.38 -10.86
C GLY A 131 -18.85 3.32 -11.75
N ARG A 132 -18.92 4.62 -11.42
CA ARG A 132 -19.62 5.62 -12.26
C ARG A 132 -18.91 5.89 -13.58
N LEU A 133 -17.58 5.75 -13.62
CA LEU A 133 -16.78 5.94 -14.82
C LEU A 133 -16.56 4.63 -15.61
N LEU A 134 -17.14 3.51 -15.17
CA LEU A 134 -16.92 2.20 -15.78
C LEU A 134 -17.67 2.08 -17.11
N THR A 135 -17.07 2.58 -18.19
CA THR A 135 -17.61 2.54 -19.55
C THR A 135 -17.26 1.25 -20.31
N GLY A 136 -16.79 0.20 -19.61
CA GLY A 136 -16.39 -1.09 -20.20
C GLY A 136 -14.91 -1.22 -20.61
N ASN A 137 -14.10 -0.17 -20.45
CA ASN A 137 -12.67 -0.16 -20.78
C ASN A 137 -11.77 -0.19 -19.52
N SER A 138 -10.76 -1.07 -19.54
CA SER A 138 -9.77 -1.32 -18.48
C SER A 138 -8.98 -0.08 -18.03
N SER A 139 -8.88 0.90 -18.92
CA SER A 139 -8.07 2.10 -18.75
C SER A 139 -8.55 3.01 -17.63
N VAL A 140 -9.87 3.05 -17.35
CA VAL A 140 -10.43 3.92 -16.31
C VAL A 140 -10.07 3.41 -14.91
N THR A 141 -10.24 2.12 -14.66
CA THR A 141 -9.88 1.49 -13.37
C THR A 141 -8.39 1.59 -13.11
N ALA A 142 -7.56 1.38 -14.14
CA ALA A 142 -6.12 1.54 -14.05
C ALA A 142 -5.72 3.01 -13.78
N GLY A 143 -6.40 3.98 -14.41
CA GLY A 143 -6.20 5.41 -14.16
C GLY A 143 -6.55 5.85 -12.73
N VAL A 144 -7.68 5.38 -12.18
CA VAL A 144 -8.07 5.70 -10.79
C VAL A 144 -7.05 5.11 -9.80
N MET A 145 -6.59 3.88 -10.02
CA MET A 145 -5.53 3.29 -9.22
C MET A 145 -4.22 4.08 -9.32
N ALA A 146 -3.84 4.50 -10.52
CA ALA A 146 -2.63 5.28 -10.75
C ALA A 146 -2.66 6.63 -10.03
N VAL A 147 -3.78 7.36 -10.10
CA VAL A 147 -3.93 8.64 -9.40
C VAL A 147 -3.87 8.43 -7.89
N ALA A 148 -4.55 7.42 -7.35
CA ALA A 148 -4.52 7.13 -5.92
C ALA A 148 -3.10 6.77 -5.44
N VAL A 149 -2.37 5.96 -6.21
CA VAL A 149 -0.99 5.57 -5.88
C VAL A 149 -0.03 6.73 -6.07
N ALA A 150 -0.19 7.56 -7.09
CA ALA A 150 0.62 8.76 -7.30
C ALA A 150 0.44 9.78 -6.17
N LEU A 151 -0.81 10.02 -5.74
CA LEU A 151 -1.09 10.86 -4.57
C LEU A 151 -0.49 10.29 -3.29
N ALA A 152 -0.63 8.98 -3.06
CA ALA A 152 -0.03 8.32 -1.90
C ALA A 152 1.50 8.37 -1.92
N ALA A 153 2.12 8.17 -3.09
CA ALA A 153 3.56 8.26 -3.27
C ALA A 153 4.06 9.71 -3.09
N LEU A 154 3.37 10.69 -3.67
CA LEU A 154 3.66 12.12 -3.46
C LEU A 154 3.56 12.49 -1.99
N LEU A 155 2.51 12.08 -1.28
CA LEU A 155 2.38 12.35 0.15
C LEU A 155 3.45 11.62 0.99
N ALA A 156 3.85 10.41 0.59
CA ALA A 156 4.94 9.69 1.23
C ALA A 156 6.30 10.35 0.99
N LEU A 157 6.53 10.93 -0.20
CA LEU A 157 7.76 11.63 -0.59
C LEU A 157 7.82 13.09 -0.11
N VAL A 158 6.68 13.76 0.06
CA VAL A 158 6.61 15.11 0.63
C VAL A 158 6.82 15.07 2.15
N LYS A 159 6.53 13.94 2.81
CA LYS A 159 6.72 13.74 4.26
C LYS A 159 8.10 13.16 4.65
N THR A 160 9.05 13.03 3.73
CA THR A 160 10.44 12.62 4.05
C THR A 160 11.36 13.79 4.45
N GLY A 161 10.87 15.02 4.53
CA GLY A 161 11.53 16.10 5.30
C GLY A 161 10.53 16.68 6.30
N PRO A 162 10.85 16.89 7.60
CA PRO A 162 12.16 16.88 8.28
C PRO A 162 12.11 16.11 9.63
N ASP A 163 12.11 14.78 9.66
CA ASP A 163 12.28 14.02 10.94
C ASP A 163 13.76 13.71 11.25
N ARG A 164 14.68 13.94 10.30
CA ARG A 164 16.13 13.81 10.53
C ARG A 164 16.70 14.84 11.52
N ALA A 165 16.02 15.97 11.74
CA ALA A 165 16.50 17.02 12.64
C ALA A 165 16.17 16.74 14.12
N ARG A 166 15.15 15.91 14.41
CA ARG A 166 14.67 15.71 15.78
C ARG A 166 15.31 14.52 16.49
N THR A 167 15.63 13.44 15.75
CA THR A 167 16.33 12.28 16.32
C THR A 167 17.82 12.56 16.58
N ALA A 168 18.42 13.54 15.90
CA ALA A 168 19.78 14.00 16.19
C ALA A 168 19.87 15.00 17.37
N ALA A 169 18.75 15.64 17.73
CA ALA A 169 18.71 16.62 18.82
C ALA A 169 18.37 16.02 20.19
N GLU A 170 17.73 14.84 20.22
CA GLU A 170 17.34 14.14 21.47
C GLU A 170 18.39 13.10 21.93
N GLY A 171 19.53 12.97 21.24
CA GLY A 171 20.67 12.12 21.61
C GLY A 171 21.82 12.91 22.24
N THR A 172 21.67 13.26 23.52
CA THR A 172 22.74 13.57 24.51
C THR A 172 23.47 14.92 24.33
N PRO A 173 23.33 15.85 25.31
CA PRO A 173 24.24 15.82 26.46
C PRO A 173 23.54 16.12 27.80
N ALA A 174 23.09 15.07 28.48
CA ALA A 174 22.81 15.11 29.93
C ALA A 174 23.68 14.12 30.73
N GLU A 175 24.63 13.44 30.07
CA GLU A 175 25.47 12.38 30.67
C GLU A 175 26.96 12.78 30.73
N ALA A 176 27.27 14.09 30.71
CA ALA A 176 28.65 14.61 30.82
C ALA A 176 28.85 15.59 32.00
N ALA A 177 27.87 15.72 32.90
CA ALA A 177 27.93 16.65 34.04
C ALA A 177 27.86 15.97 35.42
N ALA A 178 28.02 14.63 35.49
CA ALA A 178 27.97 13.88 36.75
C ALA A 178 29.26 13.10 37.08
N GLU A 179 30.34 13.30 36.33
CA GLU A 179 31.68 12.72 36.62
C GLU A 179 32.78 13.77 36.83
N ALA A 180 32.39 15.02 37.07
CA ALA A 180 33.33 16.08 37.46
C ALA A 180 32.71 16.97 38.55
N ASP A 181 32.49 16.39 39.74
CA ASP A 181 32.70 17.01 41.06
C ASP A 181 32.42 16.01 42.19
#